data_AF-A8X0D5-F1
#
_entry.id   AF-A8X0D5-F1
#
_cell.length_a   1.000
_cell.length_b   1.000
_cell.length_c   1.000
_cell.angle_alpha   90.00
_cell.angle_beta   90.00
_cell.angle_gamma   90.00
#
_symmetry.space_group_name_H-M   'P 1'
#
loop_
_entity.id
_entity.type
_entity.pdbx_description
1 polymer ?
#
loop_
_entity_poly.entity_id
_entity_poly.type
_entity_poly.pdbx_seq_one_letter_code
_entity_poly.pdbx_strand_id
1 'polypeptide(L)'
;MKLSLVFFVLLALIGFTFASKCDSCKASVKDIKDGKGLAYMANLTTKQIEDYVTKNVNQNCTGSDCAKLIRSLIEIADQLDDDLDATPEELCKFVYFC
;
A
#
# COMPACT_ATOMS: atom_id res chain seq x y z
N MET A 1 -20.15 -25.20 -22.82
CA MET A 1 -19.65 -25.62 -21.48
C MET A 1 -18.18 -25.26 -21.24
N LYS A 2 -17.30 -25.23 -22.25
CA LYS A 2 -15.87 -24.90 -22.06
C LYS A 2 -15.60 -23.40 -21.83
N LEU A 3 -16.39 -22.50 -22.41
CA LEU A 3 -16.20 -21.04 -22.25
C LEU A 3 -16.49 -20.53 -20.82
N SER A 4 -17.51 -21.07 -20.15
CA SER A 4 -17.92 -20.62 -18.81
C SER A 4 -16.86 -20.92 -17.73
N LEU A 5 -16.10 -22.00 -17.91
CA LEU A 5 -15.02 -22.41 -17.01
C LEU A 5 -13.80 -21.47 -17.14
N VAL A 6 -13.49 -21.02 -18.36
CA VAL A 6 -12.43 -20.04 -18.62
C VAL A 6 -12.76 -18.68 -17.99
N PHE A 7 -14.03 -18.25 -18.09
CA PHE A 7 -14.48 -17.02 -17.45
C PHE A 7 -14.39 -17.07 -15.92
N PHE A 8 -14.74 -18.19 -15.30
CA PHE A 8 -14.63 -18.35 -13.85
C PHE A 8 -13.18 -18.33 -13.34
N VAL A 9 -12.26 -18.97 -14.08
CA VAL A 9 -10.84 -18.95 -13.74
C VAL A 9 -10.24 -17.56 -13.90
N LEU A 10 -10.62 -16.81 -14.95
CA LEU A 10 -10.18 -15.42 -15.12
C LEU A 10 -10.68 -14.51 -13.97
N LEU A 11 -11.97 -14.60 -13.62
CA LEU A 11 -12.55 -13.82 -12.51
C LEU A 11 -11.89 -14.16 -11.16
N ALA A 12 -11.60 -15.44 -10.90
CA ALA A 12 -10.89 -15.86 -9.70
C ALA A 12 -9.46 -15.29 -9.66
N LEU A 13 -8.71 -15.41 -10.76
CA LEU A 13 -7.35 -14.88 -10.87
C LEU A 13 -7.29 -13.37 -10.64
N ILE A 14 -8.25 -12.62 -11.21
CA ILE A 14 -8.35 -11.17 -10.99
C ILE A 14 -8.57 -10.90 -9.50
N GLY A 15 -9.55 -11.56 -8.86
CA GLY A 15 -9.83 -11.40 -7.42
C GLY A 15 -8.62 -11.69 -6.51
N PHE A 16 -7.82 -12.71 -6.82
CA PHE A 16 -6.59 -13.02 -6.07
C PHE A 16 -5.53 -11.91 -6.18
N THR A 17 -5.39 -11.27 -7.34
CA THR A 17 -4.42 -10.17 -7.53
C THR A 17 -4.83 -8.88 -6.84
N PHE A 18 -6.13 -8.62 -6.65
CA PHE A 18 -6.59 -7.46 -5.89
C PHE A 18 -6.45 -7.67 -4.39
N ALA A 19 -6.77 -8.88 -3.90
CA ALA A 19 -6.55 -9.23 -2.50
C ALA A 19 -5.06 -9.12 -2.11
N SER A 20 -4.15 -9.62 -2.96
CA SER A 20 -2.71 -9.57 -2.65
C SER A 20 -2.15 -8.14 -2.62
N LYS A 21 -2.62 -7.24 -3.49
CA LYS A 21 -2.24 -5.82 -3.48
C LYS A 21 -2.76 -5.09 -2.25
N CYS A 22 -4.02 -5.36 -1.88
CA CYS A 22 -4.65 -4.76 -0.72
C CYS A 22 -3.95 -5.20 0.58
N ASP A 23 -3.61 -6.48 0.71
CA ASP A 23 -2.88 -7.00 1.87
C ASP A 23 -1.46 -6.45 1.96
N SER A 24 -0.75 -6.35 0.83
CA SER A 24 0.58 -5.73 0.77
C SER A 24 0.54 -4.27 1.19
N CYS A 25 -0.47 -3.52 0.72
CA CYS A 25 -0.66 -2.14 1.10
C CYS A 25 -0.96 -1.99 2.61
N LYS A 26 -1.93 -2.74 3.14
CA LYS A 26 -2.31 -2.65 4.56
C LYS A 26 -1.14 -2.98 5.47
N ALA A 27 -0.35 -4.00 5.13
CA ALA A 27 0.86 -4.35 5.88
C ALA A 27 1.90 -3.23 5.82
N SER A 28 2.15 -2.66 4.63
CA SER A 28 3.09 -1.54 4.45
C SER A 28 2.66 -0.31 5.24
N VAL A 29 1.38 0.09 5.15
CA VAL A 29 0.84 1.25 5.88
C VAL A 29 0.88 1.00 7.38
N LYS A 30 0.58 -0.22 7.83
CA LYS A 30 0.70 -0.59 9.24
C LYS A 30 2.14 -0.46 9.74
N ASP A 31 3.13 -0.99 9.01
CA ASP A 31 4.54 -0.91 9.42
C ASP A 31 5.06 0.53 9.41
N ILE A 32 4.55 1.36 8.48
CA ILE A 32 4.81 2.79 8.44
C ILE A 32 4.22 3.45 9.70
N LYS A 33 2.91 3.27 9.99
CA LYS A 33 2.17 3.80 11.17
C LYS A 33 2.76 3.36 12.51
N ASP A 34 3.02 2.06 12.67
CA ASP A 34 3.62 1.52 13.90
C ASP A 34 5.09 1.97 14.08
N GLY A 35 5.72 2.44 13.00
CA GLY A 35 7.07 2.94 12.99
C GLY A 35 7.16 4.37 13.53
N LYS A 36 7.89 4.55 14.63
CA LYS A 36 8.16 5.86 15.28
C LYS A 36 8.86 6.91 14.38
N GLY A 37 9.15 6.60 13.12
CA GLY A 37 9.66 7.56 12.13
C GLY A 37 8.61 8.56 11.65
N LEU A 38 7.33 8.26 11.85
CA LEU A 38 6.21 9.08 11.38
C LEU A 38 5.86 10.29 12.23
N ALA A 39 6.07 10.25 13.56
CA ALA A 39 5.74 11.37 14.47
C ALA A 39 6.43 12.71 14.12
N TYR A 40 7.23 12.72 13.06
CA TYR A 40 7.95 13.84 12.52
C TYR A 40 7.95 13.85 10.99
N MET A 41 6.99 13.22 10.30
CA MET A 41 6.99 13.19 8.83
C MET A 41 6.97 14.60 8.24
N ALA A 42 6.24 15.51 8.87
CA ALA A 42 6.25 16.94 8.57
C ALA A 42 7.65 17.62 8.67
N ASN A 43 8.59 17.04 9.44
CA ASN A 43 9.96 17.52 9.61
C ASN A 43 10.99 16.73 8.78
N LEU A 44 10.57 15.70 8.05
CA LEU A 44 11.44 14.93 7.18
C LEU A 44 11.59 15.62 5.81
N THR A 45 12.78 15.51 5.24
CA THR A 45 12.97 15.87 3.83
C THR A 45 12.22 14.89 2.92
N THR A 46 11.86 15.32 1.72
CA THR A 46 11.25 14.46 0.70
C THR A 46 12.01 13.15 0.50
N LYS A 47 13.36 13.21 0.47
CA LYS A 47 14.19 12.03 0.32
C LYS A 47 14.09 11.06 1.51
N GLN A 48 14.00 11.58 2.74
CA GLN A 48 13.82 10.74 3.92
C GLN A 48 12.44 10.05 3.92
N ILE A 49 11.40 10.75 3.48
CA ILE A 49 10.06 10.19 3.28
C ILE A 49 10.11 9.07 2.25
N GLU A 50 10.71 9.34 1.09
CA GLU A 50 10.88 8.37 0.00
C GLU A 50 11.63 7.12 0.47
N ASP A 51 12.78 7.29 1.13
CA ASP A 51 13.60 6.18 1.61
C ASP A 51 12.85 5.35 2.67
N TYR A 52 12.11 6.01 3.57
CA TYR A 52 11.35 5.35 4.63
C TYR A 52 10.15 4.57 4.08
N VAL A 53 9.32 5.19 3.24
CA VAL A 53 8.18 4.52 2.60
C VAL A 53 8.67 3.37 1.73
N THR A 54 9.70 3.60 0.91
CA THR A 54 10.29 2.56 0.04
C THR A 54 10.75 1.34 0.84
N LYS A 55 11.45 1.57 1.96
CA LYS A 55 11.92 0.49 2.83
C LYS A 55 10.78 -0.38 3.34
N ASN A 56 9.74 0.23 3.91
CA ASN A 56 8.63 -0.51 4.52
C ASN A 56 7.75 -1.20 3.46
N VAL A 57 7.53 -0.56 2.31
CA VAL A 57 6.76 -1.20 1.22
C VAL A 57 7.51 -2.41 0.66
N ASN A 58 8.83 -2.31 0.45
CA ASN A 58 9.62 -3.43 -0.09
C ASN A 58 9.71 -4.63 0.85
N GLN A 59 9.41 -4.48 2.15
CA GLN A 59 9.31 -5.61 3.08
C GLN A 59 8.03 -6.43 2.89
N ASN A 60 6.96 -5.78 2.44
CA ASN A 60 5.61 -6.35 2.39
C ASN A 60 5.10 -6.59 0.96
N CYS A 61 5.74 -5.99 -0.04
CA CYS A 61 5.31 -6.02 -1.43
C CYS A 61 6.41 -6.61 -2.31
N THR A 62 6.06 -7.66 -3.06
CA THR A 62 6.93 -8.26 -4.09
C THR A 62 6.14 -8.36 -5.39
N GLY A 63 6.38 -7.41 -6.32
CA GLY A 63 5.60 -7.34 -7.57
C GLY A 63 5.76 -6.03 -8.32
N SER A 64 5.19 -5.98 -9.53
CA SER A 64 5.22 -4.79 -10.39
C SER A 64 4.49 -3.60 -9.79
N ASP A 65 3.51 -3.84 -8.91
CA ASP A 65 2.69 -2.79 -8.31
C ASP A 65 3.38 -2.08 -7.14
N CYS A 66 4.47 -2.61 -6.59
CA CYS A 66 5.13 -2.04 -5.42
C CYS A 66 5.70 -0.65 -5.69
N ALA A 67 6.25 -0.42 -6.90
CA ALA A 67 6.71 0.91 -7.29
C ALA A 67 5.56 1.93 -7.36
N LYS A 68 4.36 1.49 -7.77
CA LYS A 68 3.16 2.32 -7.78
C LYS A 68 2.66 2.56 -6.34
N LEU A 69 2.69 1.54 -5.49
CA LEU A 69 2.33 1.67 -4.08
C LEU A 69 3.23 2.68 -3.36
N ILE A 70 4.56 2.57 -3.54
CA ILE A 70 5.55 3.50 -2.99
C ILE A 70 5.20 4.94 -3.37
N ARG A 71 5.03 5.23 -4.66
CA ARG A 71 4.68 6.58 -5.14
C ARG A 71 3.38 7.08 -4.53
N SER A 72 2.35 6.24 -4.51
CA SER A 72 1.03 6.64 -4.00
C SER A 72 1.08 6.94 -2.50
N LEU A 73 1.85 6.16 -1.73
CA LEU A 73 2.05 6.39 -0.28
C LEU A 73 2.90 7.63 0.00
N ILE A 74 3.90 7.94 -0.83
CA ILE A 74 4.68 9.19 -0.72
C ILE A 74 3.79 10.42 -0.98
N GLU A 75 2.89 10.35 -1.96
CA GLU A 75 1.94 11.43 -2.27
C GLU A 75 0.98 11.73 -1.11
N ILE A 76 0.73 10.74 -0.25
CA ILE A 76 -0.12 10.86 0.93
C ILE A 76 0.67 10.79 2.23
N ALA A 77 1.97 11.07 2.20
CA ALA A 77 2.84 10.96 3.38
C ALA A 77 2.29 11.72 4.60
N ASP A 78 1.73 12.91 4.39
CA ASP A 78 1.08 13.69 5.45
C ASP A 78 -0.12 12.97 6.09
N GLN A 79 -0.79 12.07 5.35
CA GLN A 79 -1.90 11.23 5.85
C GLN A 79 -1.43 9.94 6.51
N LEU A 80 -0.17 9.55 6.27
CA LEU A 80 0.45 8.43 6.96
C LEU A 80 0.87 8.81 8.39
N ASP A 81 1.10 10.11 8.65
CA ASP A 81 1.38 10.61 9.99
C ASP A 81 0.24 10.27 10.98
N ASP A 82 0.62 9.97 12.21
CA ASP A 82 -0.27 9.40 13.24
C ASP A 82 -1.37 10.38 13.69
N ASP A 83 -1.24 11.67 13.37
CA ASP A 83 -2.25 12.69 13.68
C ASP A 83 -3.55 12.52 12.88
N LEU A 84 -3.54 11.70 11.82
CA LEU A 84 -4.74 11.30 11.08
C LEU A 84 -5.18 9.90 11.53
N ASP A 85 -6.35 9.84 12.17
CA ASP A 85 -7.07 8.63 12.65
C ASP A 85 -7.47 7.64 11.52
N ALA A 86 -6.90 7.78 10.32
CA ALA A 86 -7.16 6.91 9.19
C ALA A 86 -6.52 5.52 9.42
N THR A 87 -7.33 4.49 9.26
CA THR A 87 -6.88 3.09 9.34
C THR A 87 -6.06 2.69 8.12
N PRO A 88 -5.19 1.67 8.21
CA PRO A 88 -4.48 1.15 7.04
C PRO A 88 -5.38 0.77 5.87
N GLU A 89 -6.60 0.29 6.13
CA GLU A 89 -7.55 -0.05 5.08
C GLU A 89 -8.09 1.20 4.36
N GLU A 90 -8.42 2.27 5.08
CA GLU A 90 -8.91 3.51 4.49
C GLU A 90 -7.85 4.19 3.63
N LEU A 91 -6.60 4.22 4.10
CA LEU A 91 -5.46 4.76 3.34
C LEU A 91 -5.21 3.93 2.07
N CYS A 92 -5.29 2.60 2.16
CA CYS A 92 -5.14 1.72 1.01
C CYS A 92 -6.28 1.85 -0.02
N LYS A 93 -7.52 2.11 0.44
CA LYS A 93 -8.65 2.48 -0.43
C LYS A 93 -8.42 3.83 -1.11
N PHE A 94 -7.89 4.80 -0.37
CA PHE A 94 -7.58 6.13 -0.90
C PHE A 94 -6.56 6.08 -2.04
N VAL A 95 -5.54 5.22 -1.94
CA VAL A 95 -4.54 5.03 -3.01
C VAL A 95 -4.93 3.98 -4.07
N TYR A 96 -6.15 3.45 -4.04
CA TYR A 96 -6.67 2.45 -4.98
C TYR A 96 -5.88 1.13 -4.99
N PHE A 97 -5.35 0.72 -3.84
CA PHE A 97 -4.74 -0.61 -3.62
C PHE A 97 -5.68 -1.57 -2.88
N CYS A 98 -6.70 -1.00 -2.23
CA CYS A 98 -7.96 -1.59 -1.85
C CYS A 98 -9.08 -0.73 -2.48
#